data_AF-A0A850Z519-F1
#
_entry.id   AF-A0A850Z519-F1
#
_cell.length_a   1.000
_cell.length_b   1.000
_cell.length_c   1.000
_cell.angle_alpha   90.00
_cell.angle_beta   90.00
_cell.angle_gamma   90.00
#
_symmetry.space_group_name_H-M   'P 1'
#
loop_
_entity.id
_entity.type
_entity.pdbx_description
1 polymer ?
#
loop_
_entity_poly.entity_id
_entity_poly.type
_entity_poly.pdbx_seq_one_letter_code
_entity_poly.pdbx_strand_id
1 'polypeptide(L)'
;QEIISHNCVVIFSKTTCPYCKMAKNLFEGLNVNYTAVELDVNTNGRQFQDILEQMTGGRTVPRVFINGTCVGGATDTQKLHEEGKLLPLIHQCQMKANY
;
A
#
# COMPACT_ATOMS: atom_id res chain seq x y z
N GLN A 1 10.93 -6.66 4.25
CA GLN A 1 10.49 -7.18 2.94
C GLN A 1 9.35 -8.20 3.08
N GLU A 2 9.33 -9.03 4.12
CA GLU A 2 8.30 -10.07 4.30
C GLU A 2 6.85 -9.56 4.26
N ILE A 3 6.51 -8.43 4.90
CA ILE A 3 5.13 -7.92 4.89
C ILE A 3 4.66 -7.64 3.45
N ILE A 4 5.53 -7.06 2.62
CA ILE A 4 5.26 -6.68 1.23
C ILE A 4 5.16 -7.91 0.32
N SER A 5 5.90 -8.98 0.63
CA SER A 5 5.87 -10.22 -0.17
C SER A 5 4.74 -11.18 0.21
N HIS A 6 4.29 -11.19 1.47
CA HIS A 6 3.24 -12.10 1.94
C HIS A 6 1.83 -11.53 1.84
N ASN A 7 1.69 -10.22 1.60
CA ASN A 7 0.40 -9.57 1.52
C ASN A 7 0.20 -8.97 0.13
N CYS A 8 -1.02 -9.15 -0.37
CA CYS A 8 -1.33 -8.72 -1.72
C CYS A 8 -1.37 -7.19 -1.86
N VAL A 9 -1.96 -6.53 -0.87
CA VAL A 9 -2.01 -5.08 -0.75
C VAL A 9 -1.43 -4.69 0.60
N VAL A 10 -0.43 -3.81 0.59
CA VAL A 10 0.18 -3.25 1.80
C VAL A 10 0.14 -1.74 1.72
N ILE A 11 -0.31 -1.10 2.80
CA ILE A 11 -0.39 0.36 2.93
C ILE A 11 0.50 0.78 4.10
N PHE A 12 1.65 1.37 3.81
CA PHE A 12 2.41 2.08 4.83
C PHE A 12 1.74 3.40 5.11
N SER A 13 1.43 3.64 6.38
CA SER A 13 0.42 4.60 6.80
C SER A 13 0.82 5.37 8.05
N LYS A 14 0.04 6.40 8.39
CA LYS A 14 0.03 7.01 9.71
C LYS A 14 -1.43 7.26 10.11
N THR A 15 -1.75 7.04 11.39
CA THR A 15 -3.15 7.09 11.87
C THR A 15 -3.81 8.46 11.66
N THR A 16 -3.01 9.53 11.74
CA THR A 16 -3.45 10.93 11.59
C THR A 16 -3.44 11.44 10.16
N CYS A 17 -2.96 10.66 9.19
CA CYS A 17 -2.80 11.14 7.81
C CYS A 17 -4.10 11.04 6.99
N PRO A 18 -4.63 12.14 6.44
CA PRO A 18 -5.87 12.11 5.65
C PRO A 18 -5.72 11.36 4.32
N TYR A 19 -4.57 11.48 3.64
CA TYR A 19 -4.30 10.73 2.41
C TYR A 19 -4.21 9.22 2.66
N CYS A 20 -3.73 8.81 3.83
CA CYS A 20 -3.75 7.42 4.23
C CYS A 20 -5.17 6.87 4.37
N LYS A 21 -6.06 7.65 4.99
CA LYS A 21 -7.49 7.29 5.08
C LYS A 21 -8.11 7.19 3.70
N MET A 22 -7.79 8.12 2.79
CA MET A 22 -8.26 8.06 1.40
C MET A 22 -7.85 6.76 0.71
N ALA A 23 -6.57 6.36 0.83
CA ALA A 23 -6.10 5.10 0.25
C ALA A 23 -6.81 3.88 0.85
N LYS A 24 -6.99 3.83 2.18
CA LYS A 24 -7.72 2.74 2.85
C LYS A 24 -9.17 2.65 2.40
N ASN A 25 -9.88 3.77 2.41
CA ASN A 25 -11.28 3.86 1.99
C ASN A 25 -11.48 3.39 0.54
N LEU A 26 -10.51 3.66 -0.35
CA LEU A 26 -10.55 3.13 -1.72
C LEU A 26 -10.58 1.60 -1.72
N PHE A 27 -9.67 0.94 -0.99
CA PHE A 27 -9.66 -0.53 -0.93
C PHE A 27 -10.88 -1.10 -0.19
N GLU A 28 -11.34 -0.46 0.90
CA GLU A 28 -12.57 -0.83 1.59
C GLU A 28 -13.79 -0.75 0.67
N GLY A 29 -13.91 0.35 -0.10
CA GLY A 29 -14.99 0.55 -1.06
C GLY A 29 -14.97 -0.43 -2.23
N LEU A 30 -13.80 -0.99 -2.55
CA LEU A 30 -13.63 -2.05 -3.55
C LEU A 30 -13.76 -3.47 -2.96
N ASN A 31 -14.03 -3.59 -1.65
CA ASN A 31 -14.07 -4.86 -0.92
C ASN A 31 -12.77 -5.67 -1.08
N VAL A 32 -11.62 -4.99 -1.09
CA VAL A 32 -10.29 -5.58 -1.18
C VAL A 32 -9.60 -5.52 0.18
N ASN A 33 -9.20 -6.69 0.68
CA ASN A 33 -8.42 -6.78 1.91
C ASN A 33 -7.01 -6.18 1.73
N TYR A 34 -6.54 -5.45 2.74
CA TYR A 34 -5.20 -4.89 2.79
C TYR A 34 -4.56 -5.04 4.17
N THR A 35 -3.24 -4.99 4.21
CA THR A 35 -2.47 -4.85 5.45
C THR A 35 -2.00 -3.41 5.61
N ALA A 36 -2.36 -2.75 6.71
CA ALA A 36 -1.84 -1.41 7.02
C ALA A 36 -0.70 -1.47 8.04
N VAL A 37 0.39 -0.76 7.76
CA VAL A 37 1.53 -0.60 8.67
C VAL A 37 1.55 0.85 9.15
N GLU A 38 1.05 1.09 10.36
CA GLU A 38 0.99 2.42 10.96
C GLU A 38 2.36 2.82 11.53
N LEU A 39 3.03 3.77 10.88
CA LEU A 39 4.40 4.16 11.22
C LEU A 39 4.50 5.05 12.47
N ASP A 40 3.44 5.75 12.83
CA ASP A 40 3.39 6.65 13.99
C ASP A 40 3.16 5.93 15.32
N VAL A 41 2.63 4.70 15.28
CA VAL A 41 2.46 3.84 16.46
C VAL A 41 3.58 2.79 16.58
N ASN A 42 4.39 2.62 15.54
CA ASN A 42 5.50 1.68 15.53
C ASN A 42 6.76 2.35 16.07
N THR A 43 7.40 1.75 17.07
CA THR A 43 8.68 2.24 17.64
C THR A 43 9.79 2.36 16.60
N ASN A 44 9.71 1.58 15.52
CA ASN A 44 10.66 1.59 14.39
C ASN A 44 10.18 2.47 13.22
N GLY A 45 9.18 3.34 13.40
CA GLY A 45 8.58 4.15 12.34
C GLY A 45 9.59 4.92 11.48
N ARG A 46 10.66 5.46 12.09
CA ARG A 46 11.74 6.16 11.36
C ARG A 46 12.49 5.23 10.41
N GLN A 47 12.86 4.02 10.87
CA GLN A 47 13.55 3.04 10.03
C GLN A 47 12.69 2.62 8.84
N PHE A 48 11.38 2.46 9.04
CA PHE A 48 10.47 2.20 7.92
C PHE A 48 10.46 3.33 6.89
N GLN A 49 10.47 4.60 7.31
CA GLN A 49 10.51 5.71 6.36
C GLN A 49 11.80 5.72 5.53
N ASP A 50 12.94 5.35 6.12
CA ASP A 50 14.22 5.26 5.41
C ASP A 50 14.23 4.09 4.42
N ILE A 51 13.66 2.93 4.81
CA ILE A 51 13.48 1.79 3.90
C ILE A 51 12.53 2.15 2.75
N LEU A 52 11.44 2.88 3.02
CA LEU A 52 10.52 3.33 1.98
C LEU A 52 11.22 4.27 0.97
N GLU A 53 12.10 5.15 1.44
CA GLU A 53 12.92 5.98 0.56
C GLU A 53 13.78 5.14 -0.38
N GLN A 54 14.46 4.13 0.17
CA GLN A 54 15.31 3.23 -0.62
C GLN A 54 14.49 2.40 -1.62
N MET A 55 13.29 1.95 -1.24
CA MET A 55 12.46 1.09 -2.08
C MET A 55 11.65 1.85 -3.13
N THR A 56 11.22 3.07 -2.83
CA THR A 56 10.23 3.79 -3.64
C THR A 56 10.69 5.19 -4.08
N GLY A 57 11.89 5.61 -3.69
CA GLY A 57 12.38 6.96 -3.90
C GLY A 57 11.68 8.04 -3.07
N GLY A 58 10.94 7.68 -2.00
CA GLY A 58 10.30 8.68 -1.16
C GLY A 58 9.85 8.19 0.23
N ARG A 59 9.89 9.10 1.20
CA ARG A 59 9.62 8.86 2.64
C ARG A 59 8.18 9.11 3.08
N THR A 60 7.40 9.73 2.20
CA THR A 60 6.05 10.23 2.52
C THR A 60 5.06 9.08 2.57
N VAL A 61 4.11 9.16 3.50
CA VAL A 61 2.95 8.27 3.57
C VAL A 61 1.72 8.92 2.92
N PRO A 62 0.77 8.13 2.36
CA PRO A 62 0.86 6.68 2.25
C PRO A 62 1.85 6.21 1.18
N ARG A 63 2.40 5.00 1.37
CA ARG A 63 3.01 4.21 0.28
C ARG A 63 2.24 2.92 0.13
N VAL A 64 1.68 2.71 -1.05
CA VAL A 64 0.87 1.55 -1.38
C VAL A 64 1.71 0.59 -2.20
N PHE A 65 1.72 -0.68 -1.79
CA PHE A 65 2.35 -1.78 -2.50
C PHE A 65 1.29 -2.79 -2.91
N ILE A 66 1.39 -3.27 -4.14
CA ILE A 66 0.53 -4.32 -4.69
C ILE A 66 1.43 -5.38 -5.30
N ASN A 67 1.25 -6.64 -4.89
CA ASN A 67 2.05 -7.76 -5.39
C ASN A 67 3.57 -7.52 -5.25
N GLY A 68 3.98 -6.93 -4.13
CA GLY A 68 5.39 -6.59 -3.89
C GLY A 68 5.88 -5.28 -4.51
N THR A 69 5.12 -4.65 -5.41
CA THR A 69 5.55 -3.46 -6.17
C THR A 69 4.91 -2.19 -5.63
N CYS A 70 5.69 -1.13 -5.44
CA CYS A 70 5.15 0.17 -5.05
C CYS A 70 4.35 0.79 -6.20
N VAL A 71 3.10 1.14 -5.94
CA VAL A 71 2.21 1.83 -6.90
C VAL A 71 2.09 3.33 -6.62
N GLY A 72 2.76 3.82 -5.59
CA GLY A 72 2.84 5.24 -5.25
C GLY A 72 2.06 5.61 -3.99
N GLY A 73 1.56 6.85 -3.96
CA GLY A 73 0.73 7.38 -2.89
C GLY A 73 -0.76 7.18 -3.14
N ALA A 74 -1.58 7.89 -2.36
CA ALA A 74 -3.03 7.77 -2.45
C ALA A 74 -3.58 8.24 -3.81
N THR A 75 -3.08 9.37 -4.32
CA THR A 75 -3.49 9.91 -5.63
C THR A 75 -3.07 9.00 -6.78
N ASP A 76 -1.87 8.42 -6.73
CA ASP A 76 -1.41 7.47 -7.74
C ASP A 76 -2.28 6.20 -7.75
N THR A 77 -2.64 5.72 -6.55
CA THR A 77 -3.52 4.54 -6.39
C THR A 77 -4.93 4.82 -6.91
N GLN A 78 -5.48 6.01 -6.60
CA GLN A 78 -6.78 6.45 -7.12
C GLN A 78 -6.76 6.55 -8.65
N LYS A 79 -5.72 7.16 -9.21
CA LYS A 79 -5.54 7.27 -10.66
C LYS A 79 -5.48 5.89 -11.33
N LEU A 80 -4.76 4.93 -10.75
CA LEU A 80 -4.72 3.55 -11.25
C LEU A 80 -6.10 2.87 -11.20
N HIS A 81 -6.92 3.20 -10.20
CA HIS A 81 -8.30 2.71 -10.13
C HIS A 81 -9.16 3.30 -11.25
N GLU A 82 -9.10 4.62 -11.43
CA GLU A 82 -9.84 5.34 -12.48
C GLU A 82 -9.44 4.89 -13.89
N GLU A 83 -8.17 4.54 -14.10
CA GLU A 83 -7.67 3.95 -15.34
C GLU A 83 -8.06 2.46 -15.52
N GLY A 84 -8.75 1.86 -14.56
CA GLY A 84 -9.16 0.44 -14.60
C GLY A 84 -8.01 -0.55 -14.42
N LYS A 85 -6.82 -0.09 -13.99
CA LYS A 85 -5.60 -0.91 -13.89
C LYS A 85 -5.40 -1.52 -12.50
N LEU A 86 -6.03 -0.96 -11.48
CA LEU A 86 -5.85 -1.38 -10.09
C LEU A 86 -6.32 -2.83 -9.82
N LEU A 87 -7.57 -3.16 -10.18
CA LEU A 87 -8.14 -4.49 -9.93
C LEU A 87 -7.40 -5.62 -10.66
N PRO A 88 -6.98 -5.46 -11.94
CA PRO A 88 -6.13 -6.44 -12.60
C PRO A 88 -4.84 -6.78 -11.83
N LEU A 89 -4.16 -5.78 -11.25
CA LEU A 89 -2.95 -6.01 -10.45
C LEU A 89 -3.23 -6.81 -9.17
N ILE A 90 -4.36 -6.52 -8.52
CA ILE A 90 -4.79 -7.23 -7.31
C ILE A 90 -5.15 -8.68 -7.65
N HIS A 91 -5.93 -8.90 -8.70
CA HIS A 91 -6.30 -10.24 -9.16
C HIS A 91 -5.08 -11.10 -9.48
N GLN A 92 -4.07 -10.55 -10.15
CA GLN A 92 -2.82 -11.28 -10.46
C GLN A 92 -2.13 -11.83 -9.21
N CYS A 93 -2.21 -11.11 -8.10
CA CYS A 93 -1.58 -11.52 -6.86
C CYS A 93 -2.46 -12.48 -6.05
N GLN A 94 -3.78 -12.28 -6.03
CA GLN A 94 -4.69 -13.23 -5.38
C GLN A 94 -4.69 -14.60 -6.06
N MET A 95 -4.51 -14.66 -7.39
CA MET A 95 -4.38 -15.92 -8.12
C MET A 95 -3.09 -16.68 -7.78
N LYS A 96 -1.99 -15.96 -7.49
CA LYS A 96 -0.71 -16.58 -7.08
C LYS A 96 -0.74 -17.19 -5.68
N ALA A 97 -1.61 -16.71 -4.79
CA ALA A 97 -1.73 -17.24 -3.44
C ALA A 97 -2.53 -18.56 -3.37
N ASN A 98 -3.22 -18.93 -4.45
CA ASN A 98 -4.09 -20.11 -4.55
C ASN A 98 -3.45 -21.29 -5.29
N TYR A 99 -2.15 -21.22 -5.58
CA TYR A 99 -1.33 -22.28 -6.17
C TYR A 99 -0.09 -22.51 -5.31
#